data_AF-M1ZC22-F1
#
_entry.id   AF-M1ZC22-F1
#
_cell.length_a   1.000
_cell.length_b   1.000
_cell.length_c   1.000
_cell.angle_alpha   90.00
_cell.angle_beta   90.00
_cell.angle_gamma   90.00
#
_symmetry.space_group_name_H-M   'P 1'
#
loop_
_entity.id
_entity.type
_entity.pdbx_description
1 polymer ?
#
loop_
_entity_poly.entity_id
_entity_poly.type
_entity_poly.pdbx_seq_one_letter_code
_entity_poly.pdbx_strand_id
1 'polypeptide(L)'
;MINKDGMKVIDNPKEVREELLRGTGAVMADGVAMYMENSNVRDKQIVVARSPEGDTPLTKKHYDPAVFDQAWLQFKEWKRG
;
A
#
# COMPACT_ATOMS: atom_id res chain seq x y z
N MET A 1 8.88 -4.11 -6.64
CA MET A 1 7.46 -3.93 -6.30
C MET A 1 6.66 -4.13 -7.57
N ILE A 2 5.44 -4.63 -7.43
CA ILE A 2 4.53 -4.87 -8.55
C ILE A 2 3.16 -4.29 -8.22
N ASN A 3 2.38 -3.94 -9.24
CA ASN A 3 0.98 -3.56 -9.05
C ASN A 3 0.06 -4.79 -9.14
N LYS A 4 -1.26 -4.58 -9.06
CA LYS A 4 -2.24 -5.70 -9.11
C LYS A 4 -2.21 -6.50 -10.41
N ASP A 5 -1.73 -5.88 -11.50
CA ASP A 5 -1.64 -6.50 -12.83
C ASP A 5 -0.30 -7.22 -13.04
N GLY A 6 0.57 -7.26 -12.02
CA GLY A 6 1.89 -7.87 -12.09
C GLY A 6 2.96 -7.00 -12.78
N MET A 7 2.64 -5.75 -13.11
CA MET A 7 3.58 -4.82 -13.72
C MET A 7 4.54 -4.23 -12.68
N LYS A 8 5.80 -4.04 -13.07
CA LYS A 8 6.84 -3.49 -12.19
C LYS A 8 6.54 -2.02 -11.86
N VAL A 9 6.52 -1.70 -10.58
CA VAL A 9 6.40 -0.32 -10.07
C VAL A 9 7.74 0.10 -9.47
N ILE A 10 8.19 1.31 -9.82
CA ILE A 10 9.45 1.86 -9.30
C ILE A 10 9.29 2.17 -7.82
N ASP A 11 10.31 1.80 -7.03
CA ASP A 11 10.35 2.00 -5.58
C ASP A 11 10.66 3.45 -5.21
N ASN A 12 9.69 4.34 -5.44
CA ASN A 12 9.76 5.73 -5.03
C ASN A 12 8.36 6.27 -4.68
N PRO A 13 8.25 7.28 -3.80
CA PRO A 13 6.97 7.77 -3.31
C PRO A 13 6.08 8.35 -4.40
N LYS A 14 6.65 8.98 -5.43
CA LYS A 14 5.89 9.61 -6.50
C LYS A 14 5.17 8.56 -7.36
N GLU A 15 5.91 7.57 -7.84
CA GLU A 15 5.38 6.50 -8.69
C GLU A 15 4.38 5.63 -7.91
N VAL A 16 4.66 5.36 -6.63
CA VAL A 16 3.72 4.63 -5.76
C VAL A 16 2.43 5.42 -5.55
N ARG A 17 2.52 6.74 -5.31
CA ARG A 17 1.34 7.60 -5.15
C ARG A 17 0.51 7.64 -6.43
N GLU A 18 1.14 7.78 -7.59
CA GLU A 18 0.44 7.77 -8.87
C GLU A 18 -0.24 6.40 -9.11
N GLU A 19 0.44 5.30 -8.84
CA GLU A 19 -0.13 3.95 -8.99
C GLU A 19 -1.35 3.73 -8.09
N LEU A 20 -1.32 4.25 -6.86
CA LEU A 20 -2.42 4.13 -5.91
C LEU A 20 -3.61 5.03 -6.24
N LEU A 21 -3.38 6.28 -6.65
CA LEU A 21 -4.46 7.25 -6.83
C LEU A 21 -5.04 7.27 -8.25
N ARG A 22 -4.24 6.89 -9.25
CA ARG A 22 -4.60 6.97 -10.68
C ARG A 22 -4.40 5.67 -11.44
N GLY A 23 -3.47 4.84 -11.00
CA GLY A 23 -3.19 3.54 -11.59
C GLY A 23 -4.16 2.47 -11.12
N THR A 24 -3.61 1.31 -10.78
CA THR A 24 -4.42 0.15 -10.42
C THR A 24 -5.03 0.22 -9.02
N GLY A 25 -4.56 1.15 -8.18
CA GLY A 25 -5.01 1.28 -6.80
C GLY A 25 -4.26 0.39 -5.81
N ALA A 26 -3.21 -0.33 -6.24
CA ALA A 26 -2.47 -1.23 -5.37
C ALA A 26 -1.01 -1.41 -5.78
N VAL A 27 -0.13 -1.53 -4.79
CA VAL A 27 1.27 -1.92 -4.94
C VAL A 27 1.63 -2.99 -3.91
N MET A 28 2.45 -3.94 -4.32
CA MET A 28 2.89 -5.08 -3.51
C MET A 28 4.42 -5.21 -3.56
N ALA A 29 4.99 -5.60 -2.42
CA ALA A 29 6.39 -5.94 -2.23
C ALA A 29 6.47 -7.14 -1.27
N ASP A 30 7.67 -7.68 -1.05
CA ASP A 30 7.86 -8.85 -0.18
C ASP A 30 7.30 -8.59 1.22
N GLY A 31 6.30 -9.39 1.61
CA GLY A 31 5.64 -9.33 2.92
C GLY A 31 4.74 -8.11 3.16
N VAL A 32 4.64 -7.16 2.24
CA VAL A 32 3.87 -5.91 2.44
C VAL A 32 3.15 -5.44 1.17
N ALA A 33 1.93 -4.96 1.35
CA ALA A 33 1.10 -4.35 0.32
C ALA A 33 0.60 -2.97 0.75
N MET A 34 0.34 -2.11 -0.22
CA MET A 34 -0.39 -0.87 -0.03
C MET A 34 -1.49 -0.78 -1.10
N TYR A 35 -2.72 -0.48 -0.72
CA TYR A 35 -3.84 -0.39 -1.65
C TYR A 35 -4.90 0.60 -1.20
N MET A 36 -5.71 1.06 -2.13
CA MET A 36 -6.88 1.87 -1.84
C MET A 36 -8.05 0.99 -1.44
N GLU A 37 -8.69 1.28 -0.32
CA GLU A 37 -9.93 0.67 0.13
C GLU A 37 -11.03 1.72 0.19
N ASN A 38 -12.24 1.37 -0.26
CA ASN A 38 -13.40 2.24 -0.14
C ASN A 38 -14.15 1.84 1.14
N SER A 39 -14.08 2.66 2.19
CA SER A 39 -14.86 2.45 3.40
C SER A 39 -16.36 2.73 3.15
N ASN A 40 -16.67 3.60 2.18
CA ASN A 40 -18.00 3.81 1.60
C ASN A 40 -17.87 4.47 0.19
N VAL A 41 -18.98 4.92 -0.41
CA VAL A 41 -19.01 5.51 -1.78
C VAL A 41 -18.13 6.77 -1.92
N ARG A 42 -17.85 7.50 -0.82
CA ARG A 42 -17.11 8.77 -0.84
C ARG A 42 -15.77 8.71 -0.10
N ASP A 43 -15.63 7.83 0.87
CA ASP A 43 -14.45 7.79 1.74
C ASP A 43 -13.51 6.68 1.27
N LYS A 44 -12.41 7.12 0.65
CA LYS A 44 -11.30 6.28 0.25
C LYS A 44 -10.20 6.36 1.29
N GLN A 45 -9.63 5.22 1.65
CA GLN A 45 -8.49 5.12 2.56
C GLN A 45 -7.34 4.39 1.88
N ILE A 46 -6.11 4.77 2.23
CA ILE A 46 -4.93 3.98 1.92
C ILE A 46 -4.77 2.94 3.01
N VAL A 47 -4.73 1.67 2.63
CA VAL A 47 -4.44 0.55 3.52
C VAL A 47 -3.02 0.10 3.28
N VAL A 48 -2.21 0.08 4.34
CA VAL A 48 -0.92 -0.61 4.36
C VAL A 48 -1.14 -1.93 5.08
N ALA A 49 -0.80 -3.05 4.44
CA ALA A 49 -0.99 -4.38 4.98
C ALA A 49 0.34 -5.13 4.99
N ARG A 50 0.70 -5.77 6.11
CA ARG A 50 1.83 -6.69 6.22
C ARG A 50 1.33 -8.06 6.60
N SER A 51 1.80 -9.08 5.88
CA SER A 51 1.71 -10.46 6.32
C SER A 51 3.09 -10.92 6.74
N PRO A 52 3.32 -11.20 8.04
CA PRO A 52 4.48 -11.98 8.44
C PRO A 52 4.41 -13.36 7.77
N GLU A 53 5.56 -13.99 7.51
CA GLU A 53 5.57 -15.37 7.04
C GLU A 53 4.86 -16.29 8.07
N GLY A 54 4.06 -17.25 7.59
CA GLY A 54 3.31 -18.20 8.43
C GLY A 54 1.87 -17.78 8.75
N ASP A 55 1.28 -18.39 9.79
CA ASP A 55 -0.13 -18.24 10.21
C ASP A 55 -0.43 -16.94 11.01
N THR A 56 0.42 -15.92 10.87
CA THR A 56 0.26 -14.68 11.65
C THR A 56 -0.85 -13.82 11.04
N PRO A 57 -1.77 -13.26 11.85
CA PRO A 57 -2.84 -12.42 11.33
C PRO A 57 -2.30 -11.21 10.56
N LEU A 58 -2.91 -10.96 9.41
CA LEU A 58 -2.62 -9.81 8.54
C LEU A 58 -2.74 -8.51 9.34
N THR A 59 -1.62 -7.78 9.48
CA THR A 59 -1.63 -6.48 10.14
C THR A 59 -1.97 -5.41 9.12
N LYS A 60 -3.05 -4.66 9.35
CA LYS A 60 -3.46 -3.54 8.50
C LYS A 60 -3.40 -2.21 9.26
N LYS A 61 -2.98 -1.16 8.57
CA LYS A 61 -3.09 0.25 9.01
C LYS A 61 -3.78 1.07 7.92
N HIS A 62 -4.68 1.95 8.34
CA HIS A 62 -5.48 2.79 7.46
C HIS A 62 -5.03 4.24 7.57
N TYR A 63 -4.96 4.92 6.45
CA TYR A 63 -4.51 6.30 6.34
C TYR A 63 -5.45 7.07 5.40
N ASP A 64 -5.65 8.35 5.69
CA ASP A 64 -6.29 9.25 4.74
C ASP A 64 -5.36 9.49 3.53
N PRO A 65 -5.86 9.53 2.29
CA PRO A 65 -5.05 9.84 1.12
C PRO A 65 -4.28 11.15 1.19
N ALA A 66 -4.77 12.13 1.96
CA ALA A 66 -4.10 13.40 2.21
C ALA A 66 -2.80 13.24 3.04
N VAL A 67 -2.67 12.18 3.83
CA VAL A 67 -1.47 11.88 4.64
C VAL A 67 -0.63 10.75 4.04
N PHE A 68 -0.58 10.67 2.70
CA PHE A 68 0.17 9.65 1.95
C PHE A 68 1.60 9.42 2.49
N ASP A 69 2.31 10.47 2.89
CA ASP A 69 3.70 10.34 3.37
C ASP A 69 3.81 9.46 4.62
N GLN A 70 2.79 9.44 5.49
CA GLN A 70 2.75 8.56 6.66
C GLN A 70 2.51 7.10 6.26
N ALA A 71 1.59 6.87 5.32
CA ALA A 71 1.37 5.53 4.76
C ALA A 71 2.64 4.99 4.08
N TRP A 72 3.33 5.86 3.33
CA TRP A 72 4.59 5.52 2.68
C TRP A 72 5.71 5.21 3.67
N LEU A 73 5.83 6.00 4.75
CA LEU A 73 6.79 5.71 5.81
C LEU A 73 6.52 4.33 6.43
N GLN A 74 5.25 4.04 6.75
CA GLN A 74 4.86 2.75 7.32
C GLN A 74 5.17 1.57 6.40
N PHE A 75 4.89 1.71 5.11
CA PHE A 75 5.18 0.67 4.13
C PHE A 75 6.67 0.39 4.01
N LYS A 76 7.51 1.43 4.01
CA LYS A 76 8.97 1.26 4.01
C LYS A 76 9.48 0.59 5.28
N GLU A 77 8.94 0.94 6.45
CA GLU A 77 9.30 0.28 7.71
C GLU A 77 8.99 -1.23 7.66
N TRP A 78 7.80 -1.59 7.18
CA TRP A 78 7.39 -2.99 7.09
C TRP A 78 8.09 -3.78 5.99
N LYS A 79 8.49 -3.12 4.90
CA LYS A 79 9.28 -3.72 3.82
C LYS A 79 10.73 -4.04 4.23
N ARG A 80 11.31 -3.28 5.16
CA ARG A 80 12.72 -3.41 5.57
C ARG A 80 12.95 -4.46 6.67
N GLY A 81 11.90 -4.94 7.31
CA GLY A 81 11.98 -5.84 8.46
C GLY A 81 11.44 -7.22 8.19
#